data_AF-A0A8S9BG31-F1
#
_entry.id   AF-A0A8S9BG31-F1
#
_cell.length_a   1.000
_cell.length_b   1.000
_cell.length_c   1.000
_cell.angle_alpha   90.00
_cell.angle_beta   90.00
_cell.angle_gamma   90.00
#
_symmetry.space_group_name_H-M   'P 1'
#
loop_
_entity.id
_entity.type
_entity.pdbx_description
1 polymer ?
#
loop_
_entity_poly.entity_id
_entity_poly.type
_entity_poly.pdbx_seq_one_letter_code
_entity_poly.pdbx_strand_id
1 'polypeptide(L)'
;MKRSRPGAKGAPKVKTGCHTCKIRRKKCDEVKPACFQCVNTQRTCDFSILQPSMVLHQKKCMDIDNLGALYFDYFKNVCIQEFSLYFEDASWEKIILQAALAEPCIQHAAIAISALSRSQYESGHDALEYSTRRYILAIQALRTCLESVQNYELALLGSLVFIAIEMLQGHDNRVIMLLQSSAALLRSRSGEQLDYLWTALARIDTQVSAFLQLEDAGTDDFPYEDSEAQPWSRGAPSSDIKRLSRYWETGFDWRQAEAKLNSFPQYITPTQVHGFGTYEIHYIHQPSSNTNAIPLLFLHGWPGSFIEVTKILPRLVHGGRDFPAFHVVAPSLIGFGFSSASKPGFNVDQHAEAYHNLMQYLGYTQYVVQGGDFGSLIARFIAFNYGLKRCKAHHINSAAPAEPTATSHPELHARLKDTPLTPEELAGLGRTMAFSKEGNGYLRQLSTKPQTIAFSLTDSPIGLLAWIYEKLHDWTDNYAWTDDEILTWVSIYYFSNAGATAANSFYFEIEHRVPGAFEASQNYVDVPLGISRFPKDLILLPKLWNLTMGPIVFEREHDSGGHFAAWERPDAIVEDLRCMFGKGSKAYQCVDGKSGYEV
;
A
#
# COMPACT_ATOMS: atom_id res chain seq x y z
N MET A 1 11.27 77.93 -0.74
CA MET A 1 11.30 76.80 0.21
C MET A 1 11.45 75.50 -0.54
N LYS A 2 12.49 74.72 -0.24
CA LYS A 2 12.83 73.44 -0.90
C LYS A 2 11.69 72.41 -0.67
N ARG A 3 11.17 71.81 -1.74
CA ARG A 3 10.22 70.68 -1.68
C ARG A 3 10.99 69.39 -1.34
N SER A 4 10.78 68.85 -0.13
CA SER A 4 11.21 67.51 0.26
C SER A 4 10.23 66.46 -0.26
N ARG A 5 10.72 65.48 -1.02
CA ARG A 5 9.96 64.28 -1.44
C ARG A 5 9.60 63.44 -0.20
N PRO A 6 8.35 62.97 -0.04
CA PRO A 6 8.05 61.96 0.96
C PRO A 6 8.63 60.61 0.49
N GLY A 7 9.48 60.02 1.32
CA GLY A 7 10.10 58.72 1.08
C GLY A 7 9.05 57.63 0.92
N ALA A 8 9.25 56.79 -0.09
CA ALA A 8 8.45 55.59 -0.32
C ALA A 8 8.53 54.67 0.91
N LYS A 9 7.42 54.58 1.66
CA LYS A 9 7.22 53.53 2.65
C LYS A 9 7.21 52.19 1.90
N GLY A 10 8.27 51.39 2.07
CA GLY A 10 8.35 50.05 1.50
C GLY A 10 7.21 49.18 2.02
N ALA A 11 6.53 48.47 1.12
CA ALA A 11 5.52 47.49 1.45
C ALA A 11 6.05 46.43 2.45
N PRO A 12 5.19 45.88 3.33
CA PRO A 12 5.59 44.93 4.37
C PRO A 12 6.27 43.69 3.78
N LYS A 13 7.32 43.20 4.45
CA LYS A 13 8.02 41.95 4.10
C LYS A 13 7.03 40.78 4.20
N VAL A 14 6.85 40.06 3.10
CA VAL A 14 6.02 38.84 3.07
C VAL A 14 6.77 37.76 3.85
N LYS A 15 6.20 37.28 4.98
CA LYS A 15 6.87 36.31 5.87
C LYS A 15 7.01 34.93 5.22
N THR A 16 6.05 34.52 4.41
CA THR A 16 5.98 33.21 3.75
C THR A 16 6.11 33.35 2.23
N GLY A 17 6.50 32.28 1.52
CA GLY A 17 6.76 32.31 0.07
C GLY A 17 8.15 31.86 -0.38
N CYS A 18 8.28 31.54 -1.67
CA CYS A 18 9.54 31.20 -2.31
C CYS A 18 10.56 32.36 -2.21
N HIS A 19 11.84 32.01 -2.20
CA HIS A 19 12.94 32.95 -2.04
C HIS A 19 12.96 34.00 -3.16
N THR A 20 12.67 33.59 -4.40
CA THR A 20 12.54 34.47 -5.56
C THR A 20 11.49 35.57 -5.33
N CYS A 21 10.32 35.25 -4.77
CA CYS A 21 9.27 36.23 -4.48
C CYS A 21 9.61 37.13 -3.28
N LYS A 22 10.29 36.59 -2.26
CA LYS A 22 10.74 37.34 -1.07
C LYS A 22 11.75 38.42 -1.42
N ILE A 23 12.77 38.10 -2.22
CA ILE A 23 13.75 39.09 -2.72
C ILE A 23 13.04 40.21 -3.47
N ARG A 24 12.07 39.82 -4.32
CA ARG A 24 11.29 40.74 -5.15
C ARG A 24 10.21 41.50 -4.37
N ARG A 25 10.03 41.19 -3.08
CA ARG A 25 8.96 41.72 -2.21
C ARG A 25 7.57 41.61 -2.86
N LYS A 26 7.31 40.48 -3.52
CA LYS A 26 6.00 40.12 -4.10
C LYS A 26 5.35 39.04 -3.25
N LYS A 27 4.03 39.10 -3.11
CA LYS A 27 3.26 38.09 -2.38
C LYS A 27 3.32 36.78 -3.16
N CYS A 28 3.87 35.74 -2.54
CA CYS A 28 3.94 34.41 -3.10
C CYS A 28 2.62 33.69 -2.86
N ASP A 29 2.18 32.94 -3.85
CA ASP A 29 1.02 32.06 -3.81
C ASP A 29 1.37 30.65 -3.30
N GLU A 30 2.66 30.36 -3.13
CA GLU A 30 3.19 29.15 -2.45
C GLU A 30 2.87 27.81 -3.14
N VAL A 31 2.28 27.85 -4.33
CA VAL A 31 2.06 26.67 -5.18
C VAL A 31 3.38 26.02 -5.56
N LYS A 32 3.58 24.74 -5.22
CA LYS A 32 4.73 23.92 -5.61
C LYS A 32 4.44 23.17 -6.92
N PRO A 33 5.44 22.89 -7.79
CA PRO A 33 6.88 23.14 -7.60
C PRO A 33 7.33 24.58 -7.92
N ALA A 34 6.46 25.41 -8.51
CA ALA A 34 6.77 26.80 -8.85
C ALA A 34 5.53 27.70 -8.69
N CYS A 35 5.69 28.80 -7.97
CA CYS A 35 4.60 29.75 -7.71
C CYS A 35 4.25 30.56 -8.96
N PHE A 36 2.99 30.93 -9.12
CA PHE A 36 2.47 31.66 -10.28
C PHE A 36 3.23 32.96 -10.56
N GLN A 37 3.66 33.67 -9.53
CA GLN A 37 4.42 34.93 -9.68
C GLN A 37 5.83 34.73 -10.27
N CYS A 38 6.41 33.54 -10.10
CA CYS A 38 7.70 33.20 -10.72
C CYS A 38 7.49 32.74 -12.16
N VAL A 39 6.51 31.84 -12.39
CA VAL A 39 6.15 31.33 -13.72
C VAL A 39 5.76 32.46 -14.67
N ASN A 40 4.83 33.32 -14.26
CA ASN A 40 4.31 34.40 -15.11
C ASN A 40 5.36 35.47 -15.43
N THR A 41 6.47 35.49 -14.68
CA THR A 41 7.57 36.40 -14.98
C THR A 41 8.81 35.69 -15.51
N GLN A 42 8.66 34.43 -15.92
CA GLN A 42 9.69 33.56 -16.48
C GLN A 42 10.96 33.51 -15.62
N ARG A 43 10.79 33.42 -14.30
CA ARG A 43 11.89 33.31 -13.34
C ARG A 43 11.85 31.96 -12.65
N THR A 44 13.02 31.41 -12.36
CA THR A 44 13.16 30.20 -11.55
C THR A 44 12.51 30.40 -10.19
N CYS A 45 11.54 29.55 -9.86
CA CYS A 45 10.87 29.59 -8.58
C CYS A 45 11.67 28.81 -7.56
N ASP A 46 12.38 29.54 -6.70
CA ASP A 46 13.26 28.95 -5.72
C ASP A 46 12.50 28.75 -4.39
N PHE A 47 11.82 27.62 -4.27
CA PHE A 47 11.41 27.10 -2.97
C PHE A 47 12.58 26.35 -2.33
N SER A 48 13.74 27.01 -2.18
CA SER A 48 14.82 26.46 -1.36
C SER A 48 14.22 26.06 -0.01
N ILE A 49 14.33 24.75 0.26
CA ILE A 49 14.16 24.12 1.56
C ILE A 49 14.87 25.03 2.56
N LEU A 50 14.16 25.40 3.63
CA LEU A 50 14.70 26.15 4.75
C LEU A 50 16.14 25.70 4.99
N GLN A 51 17.12 26.61 4.80
CA GLN A 51 18.45 26.34 5.34
C GLN A 51 18.28 26.16 6.84
N PRO A 52 18.66 25.01 7.41
CA PRO A 52 18.70 24.87 8.86
C PRO A 52 19.75 25.87 9.36
N SER A 53 19.37 26.71 10.31
CA SER A 53 20.33 27.53 11.05
C SER A 53 21.12 26.70 12.08
N MET A 54 21.45 25.45 11.76
CA MET A 54 22.40 24.64 12.51
C MET A 54 23.74 24.67 11.79
N VAL A 55 24.42 25.81 11.86
CA VAL A 55 25.89 25.76 11.82
C VAL A 55 26.31 25.43 13.25
N LEU A 56 26.34 24.14 13.59
CA LEU A 56 27.16 23.70 14.71
C LEU A 56 28.58 24.19 14.39
N HIS A 57 29.11 25.06 15.23
CA HIS A 57 30.45 25.62 15.03
C HIS A 57 31.41 24.47 14.76
N GLN A 58 32.19 24.59 13.68
CA GLN A 58 33.21 23.62 13.30
C GLN A 58 34.30 23.62 14.38
N LYS A 59 34.07 22.89 15.48
CA LYS A 59 35.10 22.56 16.45
C LYS A 59 36.00 21.53 15.79
N LYS A 60 37.29 21.65 16.09
CA LYS A 60 38.35 20.78 15.60
C LYS A 60 37.98 19.32 15.91
N CYS A 61 38.02 18.46 14.89
CA CYS A 61 37.81 17.01 15.01
C CYS A 61 38.63 16.47 16.20
N MET A 62 38.02 15.65 17.06
CA MET A 62 38.73 14.99 18.14
C MET A 62 39.84 14.07 17.61
N ASP A 63 40.89 13.86 18.42
CA ASP A 63 41.91 12.86 18.15
C ASP A 63 41.29 11.46 18.23
N ILE A 64 40.95 10.92 17.06
CA ILE A 64 40.62 9.50 16.85
C ILE A 64 41.86 8.78 16.35
N ASP A 65 42.03 7.53 16.74
CA ASP A 65 43.12 6.68 16.26
C ASP A 65 42.93 6.36 14.76
N ASN A 66 43.98 5.83 14.12
CA ASN A 66 43.94 5.51 12.69
C ASN A 66 42.80 4.56 12.32
N LEU A 67 42.46 3.62 13.22
CA LEU A 67 41.36 2.69 13.02
C LEU A 67 40.00 3.39 13.14
N GLY A 68 39.84 4.31 14.09
CA GLY A 68 38.67 5.17 14.20
C GLY A 68 38.48 6.09 13.00
N ALA A 69 39.57 6.63 12.44
CA ALA A 69 39.51 7.43 11.23
C ALA A 69 39.02 6.62 10.02
N LEU A 70 39.47 5.37 9.89
CA LEU A 70 39.01 4.46 8.83
C LEU A 70 37.51 4.16 8.95
N TYR A 71 37.05 3.78 10.14
CA TYR A 71 35.62 3.49 10.37
C TYR A 71 34.74 4.74 10.26
N PHE A 72 35.25 5.91 10.66
CA PHE A 72 34.54 7.16 10.45
C PHE A 72 34.45 7.52 8.96
N ASP A 73 35.46 7.20 8.17
CA ASP A 73 35.40 7.36 6.72
C ASP A 73 34.38 6.42 6.07
N TYR A 74 34.35 5.16 6.54
CA TYR A 74 33.32 4.20 6.15
C TYR A 74 31.91 4.68 6.50
N PHE A 75 31.72 5.27 7.68
CA PHE A 75 30.44 5.87 8.07
C PHE A 75 29.97 6.89 7.03
N LYS A 76 30.83 7.87 6.69
CA LYS A 76 30.52 8.98 5.78
C LYS A 76 30.15 8.53 4.37
N ASN A 77 30.80 7.47 3.89
CA ASN A 77 30.71 7.08 2.49
C ASN A 77 29.75 5.92 2.25
N VAL A 78 29.49 5.08 3.27
CA VAL A 78 28.71 3.84 3.13
C VAL A 78 27.53 3.83 4.08
N CYS A 79 27.77 3.73 5.39
CA CYS A 79 26.67 3.55 6.36
C CYS A 79 25.63 4.67 6.27
N ILE A 80 26.05 5.91 6.02
CA ILE A 80 25.12 7.03 5.94
C ILE A 80 24.09 6.90 4.82
N GLN A 81 24.49 6.32 3.68
CA GLN A 81 23.60 6.08 2.55
C GLN A 81 22.66 4.90 2.85
N GLU A 82 23.20 3.82 3.42
CA GLU A 82 22.40 2.65 3.82
C GLU A 82 21.34 3.03 4.86
N PHE A 83 21.72 3.80 5.88
CA PHE A 83 20.77 4.26 6.91
C PHE A 83 19.81 5.32 6.38
N SER A 84 20.24 6.23 5.48
CA SER A 84 19.30 7.15 4.84
C SER A 84 18.25 6.44 4.00
N LEU A 85 18.61 5.35 3.33
CA LEU A 85 17.65 4.51 2.61
C LEU A 85 16.75 3.73 3.58
N TYR A 86 17.35 3.11 4.59
CA TYR A 86 16.63 2.29 5.58
C TYR A 86 15.58 3.10 6.36
N PHE A 87 15.92 4.34 6.75
CA PHE A 87 15.01 5.24 7.46
C PHE A 87 14.20 6.15 6.52
N GLU A 88 14.37 6.02 5.20
CA GLU A 88 13.80 6.91 4.16
C GLU A 88 13.95 8.40 4.50
N ASP A 89 15.13 8.77 5.00
CA ASP A 89 15.35 10.07 5.62
C ASP A 89 16.73 10.64 5.31
N ALA A 90 16.74 11.85 4.73
CA ALA A 90 17.94 12.61 4.42
C ALA A 90 18.64 13.21 5.67
N SER A 91 18.10 12.98 6.88
CA SER A 91 18.68 13.44 8.15
C SER A 91 20.06 12.88 8.37
N TRP A 92 20.28 11.62 7.97
CA TRP A 92 21.55 10.95 8.21
C TRP A 92 22.68 11.63 7.43
N GLU A 93 22.47 11.87 6.14
CA GLU A 93 23.44 12.57 5.26
C GLU A 93 23.80 13.99 5.71
N LYS A 94 22.90 14.67 6.42
CA LYS A 94 23.05 16.10 6.75
C LYS A 94 23.23 16.35 8.24
N ILE A 95 22.24 16.00 9.05
CA ILE A 95 22.19 16.35 10.48
C ILE A 95 23.07 15.41 11.29
N ILE A 96 22.93 14.09 11.11
CA ILE A 96 23.74 13.11 11.84
C ILE A 96 25.20 13.23 11.43
N LEU A 97 25.49 13.41 10.14
CA LEU A 97 26.86 13.66 9.68
C LEU A 97 27.49 14.90 10.34
N GLN A 98 26.77 16.03 10.34
CA GLN A 98 27.25 17.26 10.94
C GLN A 98 27.42 17.13 12.45
N ALA A 99 26.48 16.46 13.13
CA ALA A 99 26.57 16.17 14.55
C ALA A 99 27.74 15.23 14.85
N ALA A 100 28.01 14.23 14.03
CA ALA A 100 29.14 13.32 14.18
C ALA A 100 30.50 14.02 13.97
N LEU A 101 30.53 15.11 13.20
CA LEU A 101 31.71 15.95 13.02
C LEU A 101 31.93 16.95 14.15
N ALA A 102 30.88 17.31 14.89
CA ALA A 102 30.89 18.36 15.90
C ALA A 102 30.87 17.83 17.34
N GLU A 103 30.25 16.68 17.57
CA GLU A 103 29.90 16.18 18.90
C GLU A 103 30.53 14.82 19.21
N PRO A 104 31.32 14.71 20.29
CA PRO A 104 32.06 13.49 20.67
C PRO A 104 31.20 12.23 20.77
N CYS A 105 30.00 12.35 21.35
CA CYS A 105 29.11 11.21 21.56
C CYS A 105 28.62 10.63 20.23
N ILE A 106 28.23 11.50 19.29
CA ILE A 106 27.75 11.10 17.97
C ILE A 106 28.90 10.56 17.12
N GLN A 107 30.09 11.15 17.23
CA GLN A 107 31.28 10.67 16.54
C GLN A 107 31.64 9.23 16.96
N HIS A 108 31.67 8.95 18.26
CA HIS A 108 31.97 7.61 18.76
C HIS A 108 30.88 6.60 18.38
N ALA A 109 29.60 7.01 18.40
CA ALA A 109 28.49 6.15 18.00
C ALA A 109 28.54 5.83 16.49
N ALA A 110 28.84 6.80 15.62
CA ALA A 110 29.03 6.61 14.18
C ALA A 110 30.17 5.63 13.85
N ILE A 111 31.28 5.72 14.59
CA ILE A 111 32.41 4.78 14.48
C ILE A 111 31.98 3.37 14.94
N ALA A 112 31.21 3.28 16.03
CA ALA A 112 30.71 2.00 16.54
C ALA A 112 29.77 1.30 15.54
N ILE A 113 28.86 2.05 14.91
CA ILE A 113 27.99 1.57 13.81
C ILE A 113 28.83 0.98 12.68
N SER A 114 29.85 1.70 12.24
CA SER A 114 30.68 1.30 11.10
C SER A 114 31.50 0.06 11.39
N ALA A 115 32.06 -0.04 12.59
CA ALA A 115 32.78 -1.23 13.04
C ALA A 115 31.84 -2.44 13.19
N LEU A 116 30.61 -2.23 13.70
CA LEU A 116 29.61 -3.28 13.85
C LEU A 116 29.11 -3.78 12.48
N SER A 117 28.74 -2.86 11.59
CA SER A 117 28.33 -3.16 10.21
C SER A 117 29.39 -3.98 9.48
N ARG A 118 30.67 -3.61 9.58
CA ARG A 118 31.77 -4.37 8.95
C ARG A 118 32.05 -5.72 9.62
N SER A 119 31.86 -5.83 10.93
CA SER A 119 32.03 -7.11 11.65
C SER A 119 31.08 -8.21 11.18
N GLN A 120 29.96 -7.86 10.55
CA GLN A 120 29.04 -8.82 9.93
C GLN A 120 29.63 -9.48 8.66
N TYR A 121 30.65 -8.87 8.04
CA TYR A 121 31.26 -9.33 6.78
C TYR A 121 32.74 -9.71 6.92
N GLU A 122 33.42 -9.26 7.99
CA GLU A 122 34.81 -9.58 8.29
C GLU A 122 34.90 -10.58 9.46
N SER A 123 35.57 -11.72 9.25
CA SER A 123 35.76 -12.75 10.28
C SER A 123 36.89 -12.36 11.25
N GLY A 124 36.56 -11.59 12.30
CA GLY A 124 37.52 -11.26 13.35
C GLY A 124 36.89 -10.68 14.63
N HIS A 125 37.36 -11.13 15.80
CA HIS A 125 36.95 -10.63 17.12
C HIS A 125 37.28 -9.14 17.37
N ASP A 126 38.25 -8.59 16.64
CA ASP A 126 38.78 -7.24 16.87
C ASP A 126 37.80 -6.11 16.51
N ALA A 127 36.97 -6.28 15.46
CA ALA A 127 36.03 -5.24 15.01
C ALA A 127 34.84 -5.06 15.97
N LEU A 128 34.31 -6.18 16.49
CA LEU A 128 33.21 -6.18 17.46
C LEU A 128 33.66 -5.63 18.82
N GLU A 129 34.86 -6.03 19.28
CA GLU A 129 35.44 -5.49 20.50
C GLU A 129 35.70 -3.97 20.37
N TYR A 130 36.22 -3.54 19.21
CA TYR A 130 36.43 -2.14 18.91
C TYR A 130 35.11 -1.34 18.86
N SER A 131 34.07 -1.89 18.24
CA SER A 131 32.72 -1.31 18.24
C SER A 131 32.19 -1.13 19.67
N THR A 132 32.33 -2.15 20.52
CA THR A 132 31.87 -2.11 21.91
C THR A 132 32.61 -1.05 22.73
N ARG A 133 33.94 -0.93 22.56
CA ARG A 133 34.74 0.13 23.21
C ARG A 133 34.26 1.53 22.79
N ARG A 134 33.98 1.72 21.50
CA ARG A 134 33.49 3.00 20.95
C ARG A 134 32.06 3.31 21.41
N TYR A 135 31.19 2.31 21.49
CA TYR A 135 29.85 2.44 22.05
C TYR A 135 29.88 2.90 23.52
N ILE A 136 30.75 2.32 24.34
CA ILE A 136 30.93 2.74 25.75
C ILE A 136 31.39 4.20 25.83
N LEU A 137 32.36 4.60 25.00
CA LEU A 137 32.82 5.99 24.93
C LEU A 137 31.71 6.95 24.48
N ALA A 138 30.85 6.53 23.56
CA ALA A 138 29.70 7.31 23.13
C ALA A 138 28.71 7.57 24.29
N ILE A 139 28.42 6.55 25.11
CA ILE A 139 27.55 6.69 26.29
C ILE A 139 28.19 7.61 27.34
N GLN A 140 29.48 7.44 27.61
CA GLN A 140 30.21 8.29 28.57
C GLN A 140 30.19 9.75 28.13
N ALA A 141 30.48 10.01 26.86
CA ALA A 141 30.44 11.36 26.29
C ALA A 141 29.03 11.95 26.34
N LEU A 142 27.99 11.16 26.03
CA LEU A 142 26.60 11.62 26.11
C LEU A 142 26.24 12.01 27.56
N ARG A 143 26.61 11.20 28.56
CA ARG A 143 26.35 11.53 29.98
C ARG A 143 26.98 12.85 30.40
N THR A 144 28.26 13.07 30.05
CA THR A 144 28.96 14.33 30.36
C THR A 144 28.32 15.54 29.66
N CYS A 145 27.84 15.38 28.42
CA CYS A 145 27.13 16.44 27.70
C CYS A 145 25.77 16.77 28.34
N LEU A 146 25.01 15.76 28.78
CA LEU A 146 23.70 15.94 29.41
C LEU A 146 23.79 16.56 30.81
N GLU A 147 24.88 16.33 31.54
CA GLU A 147 25.14 16.94 32.85
C GLU A 147 25.56 18.42 32.76
N SER A 148 26.18 18.83 31.64
CA SER A 148 26.78 20.17 31.49
C SER A 148 25.91 21.19 30.75
N VAL A 149 24.98 20.75 29.90
CA VAL A 149 24.00 21.60 29.20
C VAL A 149 22.69 20.83 29.02
N GLN A 150 21.53 21.46 29.23
CA GLN A 150 20.23 20.92 28.80
C GLN A 150 20.10 20.95 27.26
N ASN A 151 20.98 20.27 26.53
CA ASN A 151 20.95 20.18 25.08
C ASN A 151 20.16 18.94 24.64
N TYR A 152 18.83 19.09 24.64
CA TYR A 152 17.87 18.05 24.27
C TYR A 152 18.00 17.62 22.80
N GLU A 153 18.46 18.50 21.90
CA GLU A 153 18.72 18.16 20.51
C GLU A 153 19.83 17.11 20.40
N LEU A 154 20.89 17.26 21.17
CA LEU A 154 21.97 16.27 21.24
C LEU A 154 21.51 14.96 21.87
N ALA A 155 20.60 15.02 22.85
CA ALA A 155 19.99 13.83 23.43
C ALA A 155 19.19 13.03 22.39
N LEU A 156 18.39 13.72 21.57
CA LEU A 156 17.58 13.11 20.51
C LEU A 156 18.42 12.54 19.37
N LEU A 157 19.44 13.28 18.92
CA LEU A 157 20.40 12.78 17.93
C LEU A 157 21.17 11.59 18.46
N GLY A 158 21.56 11.62 19.75
CA GLY A 158 22.17 10.48 20.43
C GLY A 158 21.26 9.26 20.39
N SER A 159 20.01 9.40 20.81
CA SER A 159 19.03 8.31 20.79
C SER A 159 18.86 7.68 19.41
N LEU A 160 18.75 8.49 18.35
CA LEU A 160 18.63 7.99 16.97
C LEU A 160 19.81 7.10 16.55
N VAL A 161 21.03 7.52 16.87
CA VAL A 161 22.23 6.75 16.54
C VAL A 161 22.36 5.50 17.43
N PHE A 162 21.96 5.58 18.70
CA PHE A 162 21.93 4.41 19.59
C PHE A 162 20.85 3.39 19.17
N ILE A 163 19.69 3.85 18.72
CA ILE A 163 18.65 2.98 18.14
C ILE A 163 19.23 2.20 16.96
N ALA A 164 19.93 2.86 16.03
CA ALA A 164 20.55 2.17 14.90
C ALA A 164 21.58 1.10 15.33
N ILE A 165 22.33 1.34 16.41
CA ILE A 165 23.27 0.35 16.96
C ILE A 165 22.53 -0.84 17.56
N GLU A 166 21.52 -0.60 18.40
CA GLU A 166 20.75 -1.68 19.04
C GLU A 166 19.96 -2.50 18.00
N MET A 167 19.47 -1.86 16.92
CA MET A 167 18.86 -2.56 15.78
C MET A 167 19.85 -3.47 15.06
N LEU A 168 21.07 -3.00 14.78
CA LEU A 168 22.13 -3.82 14.17
C LEU A 168 22.55 -5.01 15.05
N GLN A 169 22.32 -4.93 16.37
CA GLN A 169 22.59 -6.01 17.33
C GLN A 169 21.39 -6.93 17.57
N GLY A 170 20.20 -6.60 17.04
CA GLY A 170 18.96 -7.37 17.30
C GLY A 170 18.46 -7.24 18.74
N HIS A 171 18.71 -6.11 19.41
CA HIS A 171 18.27 -5.86 20.79
C HIS A 171 16.97 -5.05 20.85
N ASP A 172 15.86 -5.67 20.43
CA ASP A 172 14.58 -4.98 20.23
C ASP A 172 14.07 -4.26 21.49
N ASN A 173 14.22 -4.87 22.67
CA ASN A 173 13.84 -4.26 23.96
C ASN A 173 14.56 -2.93 24.26
N ARG A 174 15.82 -2.80 23.83
CA ARG A 174 16.61 -1.58 24.04
C ARG A 174 16.24 -0.50 23.01
N VAL A 175 15.98 -0.91 21.78
CA VAL A 175 15.43 -0.03 20.73
C VAL A 175 14.12 0.60 21.21
N ILE A 176 13.22 -0.21 21.74
CA ILE A 176 11.94 0.22 22.34
C ILE A 176 12.15 1.24 23.46
N MET A 177 12.99 0.92 24.45
CA MET A 177 13.25 1.81 25.58
C MET A 177 13.81 3.17 25.14
N LEU A 178 14.69 3.18 24.13
CA LEU A 178 15.26 4.39 23.55
C LEU A 178 14.22 5.21 22.77
N LEU A 179 13.34 4.55 22.02
CA LEU A 179 12.23 5.21 21.31
C LEU A 179 11.23 5.85 22.28
N GLN A 180 10.80 5.12 23.31
CA GLN A 180 9.88 5.63 24.35
C GLN A 180 10.46 6.83 25.10
N SER A 181 11.74 6.74 25.48
CA SER A 181 12.46 7.85 26.13
C SER A 181 12.56 9.07 25.23
N SER A 182 12.80 8.88 23.93
CA SER A 182 12.89 9.95 22.93
C SER A 182 11.52 10.60 22.67
N ALA A 183 10.46 9.80 22.58
CA ALA A 183 9.09 10.28 22.43
C ALA A 183 8.61 11.06 23.67
N ALA A 184 8.97 10.61 24.88
CA ALA A 184 8.69 11.33 26.12
C ALA A 184 9.40 12.70 26.17
N LEU A 185 10.66 12.76 25.76
CA LEU A 185 11.41 14.01 25.64
C LEU A 185 10.77 14.98 24.63
N LEU A 186 10.33 14.48 23.48
CA LEU A 186 9.67 15.27 22.43
C LEU A 186 8.30 15.80 22.86
N ARG A 187 7.45 14.96 23.48
CA ARG A 187 6.11 15.35 23.95
C ARG A 187 6.14 16.45 25.02
N SER A 188 7.25 16.59 25.74
CA SER A 188 7.42 17.63 26.75
C SER A 188 7.72 19.04 26.18
N ARG A 189 7.82 19.21 24.85
CA ARG A 189 8.26 20.46 24.20
C ARG A 189 7.51 20.73 22.89
N SER A 190 7.38 22.00 22.49
CA SER A 190 6.79 22.40 21.20
C SER A 190 7.70 23.39 20.45
N GLY A 191 7.93 23.14 19.15
CA GLY A 191 8.69 24.03 18.24
C GLY A 191 8.86 23.45 16.83
N GLU A 192 8.84 24.30 15.79
CA GLU A 192 8.91 23.92 14.36
C GLU A 192 10.18 23.12 13.97
N GLN A 193 11.24 23.16 14.77
CA GLN A 193 12.49 22.38 14.53
C GLN A 193 12.38 20.91 14.95
N LEU A 194 11.40 20.54 15.78
CA LEU A 194 11.21 19.18 16.29
C LEU A 194 10.41 18.29 15.33
N ASP A 195 9.67 18.88 14.37
CA ASP A 195 8.80 18.16 13.42
C ASP A 195 9.56 17.19 12.51
N TYR A 196 10.82 17.50 12.18
CA TYR A 196 11.62 16.67 11.28
C TYR A 196 12.20 15.43 11.99
N LEU A 197 12.75 15.61 13.20
CA LEU A 197 13.17 14.51 14.06
C LEU A 197 11.97 13.65 14.50
N TRP A 198 10.81 14.27 14.71
CA TRP A 198 9.54 13.59 14.94
C TRP A 198 9.13 12.72 13.75
N THR A 199 9.27 13.19 12.51
CA THR A 199 8.92 12.40 11.32
C THR A 199 9.80 11.15 11.19
N ALA A 200 11.10 11.28 11.44
CA ALA A 200 12.04 10.16 11.43
C ALA A 200 11.73 9.13 12.54
N LEU A 201 11.51 9.62 13.77
CA LEU A 201 11.17 8.77 14.91
C LEU A 201 9.78 8.12 14.77
N ALA A 202 8.78 8.83 14.26
CA ALA A 202 7.43 8.30 14.06
C ALA A 202 7.37 7.18 13.00
N ARG A 203 8.24 7.22 11.98
CA ARG A 203 8.37 6.13 10.99
C ARG A 203 8.99 4.87 11.59
N ILE A 204 9.98 5.02 12.46
CA ILE A 204 10.57 3.90 13.22
C ILE A 204 9.55 3.38 14.24
N ASP A 205 8.81 4.28 14.89
CA ASP A 205 7.73 3.98 15.82
C ASP A 205 6.62 3.17 15.14
N THR A 206 6.25 3.42 13.88
CA THR A 206 5.24 2.59 13.18
C THR A 206 5.65 1.12 12.96
N GLN A 207 6.95 0.83 12.78
CA GLN A 207 7.43 -0.56 12.65
C GLN A 207 7.56 -1.26 14.01
N VAL A 208 7.89 -0.53 15.07
CA VAL A 208 8.06 -1.05 16.44
C VAL A 208 6.75 -1.07 17.24
N SER A 209 5.81 -0.16 16.94
CA SER A 209 4.47 -0.09 17.55
C SER A 209 3.62 -1.31 17.24
N ALA A 210 3.83 -1.96 16.09
CA ALA A 210 3.20 -3.25 15.75
C ALA A 210 3.59 -4.34 16.76
N PHE A 211 4.87 -4.39 17.14
CA PHE A 211 5.41 -5.32 18.13
C PHE A 211 4.93 -4.97 19.55
N LEU A 212 4.90 -3.68 19.89
CA LEU A 212 4.46 -3.19 21.21
C LEU A 212 2.96 -3.34 21.46
N GLN A 213 2.11 -3.12 20.46
CA GLN A 213 0.67 -3.33 20.60
C GLN A 213 0.31 -4.80 20.77
N LEU A 214 1.17 -5.73 20.34
CA LEU A 214 1.01 -7.16 20.59
C LEU A 214 1.48 -7.54 22.01
N GLU A 215 2.54 -6.93 22.55
CA GLU A 215 2.99 -7.15 23.94
C GLU A 215 2.10 -6.47 25.00
N ASP A 216 1.60 -5.24 24.74
CA ASP A 216 0.73 -4.50 25.67
C ASP A 216 -0.75 -4.93 25.60
N ALA A 217 -1.18 -5.55 24.49
CA ALA A 217 -2.45 -6.27 24.41
C ALA A 217 -2.32 -7.60 25.16
N GLY A 218 -2.18 -7.52 26.48
CA GLY A 218 -2.23 -8.68 27.35
C GLY A 218 -3.40 -9.58 26.94
N THR A 219 -3.19 -10.90 26.94
CA THR A 219 -4.15 -11.91 26.46
C THR A 219 -5.51 -11.93 27.18
N ASP A 220 -5.71 -11.01 28.13
CA ASP A 220 -6.87 -10.85 28.99
C ASP A 220 -7.78 -9.67 28.60
N ASP A 221 -7.40 -8.76 27.68
CA ASP A 221 -8.23 -7.62 27.24
C ASP A 221 -8.99 -7.90 25.93
N PHE A 222 -9.69 -9.04 25.89
CA PHE A 222 -10.58 -9.41 24.78
C PHE A 222 -12.04 -9.13 25.15
N PRO A 223 -12.87 -8.72 24.18
CA PRO A 223 -14.28 -8.44 24.45
C PRO A 223 -15.00 -9.68 24.99
N TYR A 224 -16.03 -9.44 25.80
CA TYR A 224 -16.94 -10.50 26.26
C TYR A 224 -17.61 -11.17 25.06
N GLU A 225 -17.62 -12.50 25.06
CA GLU A 225 -18.31 -13.32 24.08
C GLU A 225 -19.43 -14.12 24.76
N ASP A 226 -20.62 -14.10 24.16
CA ASP A 226 -21.77 -14.85 24.65
C ASP A 226 -21.57 -16.35 24.40
N SER A 227 -21.32 -17.11 25.47
CA SER A 227 -21.02 -18.55 25.40
C SER A 227 -22.16 -19.41 24.87
N GLU A 228 -23.38 -18.88 24.79
CA GLU A 228 -24.54 -19.59 24.22
C GLU A 228 -24.75 -19.31 22.72
N ALA A 229 -24.03 -18.33 22.16
CA ALA A 229 -24.12 -18.02 20.73
C ALA A 229 -23.44 -19.11 19.89
N GLN A 230 -23.99 -19.35 18.69
CA GLN A 230 -23.34 -20.24 17.72
C GLN A 230 -22.03 -19.59 17.23
N PRO A 231 -20.93 -20.35 17.10
CA PRO A 231 -19.68 -19.84 16.53
C PRO A 231 -19.92 -19.10 15.22
N TRP A 232 -19.22 -17.98 15.01
CA TRP A 232 -19.29 -17.13 13.81
C TRP A 232 -20.62 -16.39 13.56
N SER A 233 -21.71 -16.71 14.26
CA SER A 233 -23.02 -16.07 14.06
C SER A 233 -23.06 -14.57 14.37
N ARG A 234 -22.02 -14.05 15.05
CA ARG A 234 -21.87 -12.65 15.46
C ARG A 234 -20.47 -12.09 15.14
N GLY A 235 -19.78 -12.68 14.16
CA GLY A 235 -18.42 -12.30 13.76
C GLY A 235 -17.35 -13.25 14.29
N ALA A 236 -16.08 -12.85 14.15
CA ALA A 236 -14.94 -13.69 14.48
C ALA A 236 -14.90 -14.08 15.97
N PRO A 237 -14.84 -15.38 16.31
CA PRO A 237 -14.79 -15.84 17.70
C PRO A 237 -13.55 -15.34 18.44
N SER A 238 -13.71 -15.02 19.74
CA SER A 238 -12.59 -14.54 20.55
C SER A 238 -11.48 -15.60 20.68
N SER A 239 -11.84 -16.90 20.63
CA SER A 239 -10.88 -18.00 20.63
C SER A 239 -9.91 -17.93 19.46
N ASP A 240 -10.42 -17.61 18.27
CA ASP A 240 -9.62 -17.55 17.05
C ASP A 240 -8.75 -16.31 17.02
N ILE A 241 -9.30 -15.16 17.40
CA ILE A 241 -8.50 -13.93 17.47
C ILE A 241 -7.42 -14.05 18.55
N LYS A 242 -7.69 -14.65 19.72
CA LYS A 242 -6.66 -14.92 20.75
C LYS A 242 -5.55 -15.83 20.23
N ARG A 243 -5.92 -16.91 19.52
CA ARG A 243 -4.97 -17.85 18.93
C ARG A 243 -4.07 -17.14 17.90
N LEU A 244 -4.69 -16.41 16.96
CA LEU A 244 -3.97 -15.69 15.91
C LEU A 244 -3.10 -14.56 16.50
N SER A 245 -3.59 -13.83 17.51
CA SER A 245 -2.80 -12.77 18.18
C SER A 245 -1.55 -13.33 18.83
N ARG A 246 -1.68 -14.45 19.57
CA ARG A 246 -0.53 -15.13 20.19
C ARG A 246 0.45 -15.65 19.15
N TYR A 247 -0.05 -16.24 18.06
CA TYR A 247 0.81 -16.68 16.98
C TYR A 247 1.48 -15.50 16.27
N TRP A 248 0.79 -14.36 16.13
CA TRP A 248 1.36 -13.14 15.55
C TRP A 248 2.52 -12.60 16.37
N GLU A 249 2.37 -12.59 17.70
CA GLU A 249 3.40 -12.13 18.64
C GLU A 249 4.61 -13.06 18.69
N THR A 250 4.39 -14.38 18.71
CA THR A 250 5.44 -15.35 19.11
C THR A 250 5.92 -16.28 18.00
N GLY A 251 5.18 -16.38 16.89
CA GLY A 251 5.43 -17.39 15.85
C GLY A 251 5.51 -16.84 14.42
N PHE A 252 4.73 -15.82 14.08
CA PHE A 252 4.68 -15.25 12.74
C PHE A 252 5.96 -14.47 12.42
N ASP A 253 6.61 -14.85 11.32
CA ASP A 253 7.80 -14.15 10.82
C ASP A 253 7.44 -13.29 9.60
N TRP A 254 7.25 -11.99 9.84
CA TRP A 254 7.01 -11.03 8.76
C TRP A 254 8.16 -11.01 7.74
N ARG A 255 9.41 -11.16 8.16
CA ARG A 255 10.56 -11.12 7.24
C ARG A 255 10.56 -12.32 6.30
N GLN A 256 10.08 -13.47 6.75
CA GLN A 256 9.86 -14.61 5.87
C GLN A 256 8.75 -14.35 4.85
N ALA A 257 7.61 -13.80 5.28
CA ALA A 257 6.51 -13.44 4.38
C ALA A 257 6.95 -12.36 3.37
N GLU A 258 7.64 -11.32 3.83
CA GLU A 258 8.22 -10.25 3.03
C GLU A 258 9.22 -10.78 2.00
N ALA A 259 10.15 -11.66 2.40
CA ALA A 259 11.11 -12.26 1.47
C ALA A 259 10.42 -13.07 0.36
N LYS A 260 9.34 -13.80 0.69
CA LYS A 260 8.52 -14.52 -0.30
C LYS A 260 7.83 -13.55 -1.25
N LEU A 261 7.25 -12.45 -0.76
CA LEU A 261 6.63 -11.43 -1.61
C LEU A 261 7.67 -10.74 -2.51
N ASN A 262 8.84 -10.43 -1.98
CA ASN A 262 9.95 -9.83 -2.71
C ASN A 262 10.59 -10.75 -3.76
N SER A 263 10.20 -12.03 -3.82
CA SER A 263 10.56 -12.92 -4.94
C SER A 263 9.82 -12.56 -6.24
N PHE A 264 8.72 -11.81 -6.16
CA PHE A 264 7.99 -11.31 -7.32
C PHE A 264 8.54 -9.95 -7.79
N PRO A 265 8.62 -9.70 -9.11
CA PRO A 265 9.11 -8.44 -9.66
C PRO A 265 8.11 -7.31 -9.39
N GLN A 266 8.42 -6.48 -8.39
CA GLN A 266 7.59 -5.38 -7.92
C GLN A 266 8.22 -4.03 -8.29
N TYR A 267 7.38 -3.06 -8.62
CA TYR A 267 7.79 -1.73 -9.07
C TYR A 267 6.85 -0.67 -8.52
N ILE A 268 7.33 0.57 -8.48
CA ILE A 268 6.52 1.75 -8.21
C ILE A 268 6.71 2.72 -9.37
N THR A 269 5.62 3.27 -9.90
CA THR A 269 5.71 4.31 -10.94
C THR A 269 4.78 5.49 -10.65
N PRO A 270 5.23 6.74 -10.86
CA PRO A 270 4.35 7.89 -10.84
C PRO A 270 3.40 7.83 -12.05
N THR A 271 2.10 7.91 -11.78
CA THR A 271 1.04 7.88 -12.79
C THR A 271 0.16 9.11 -12.64
N GLN A 272 0.00 9.86 -13.72
CA GLN A 272 -0.87 11.02 -13.76
C GLN A 272 -2.33 10.59 -13.90
N VAL A 273 -3.20 11.17 -13.08
CA VAL A 273 -4.66 11.03 -13.17
C VAL A 273 -5.25 12.42 -13.38
N HIS A 274 -6.08 12.58 -14.41
CA HIS A 274 -6.66 13.85 -14.79
C HIS A 274 -7.53 14.42 -13.65
N GLY A 275 -7.25 15.66 -13.25
CA GLY A 275 -7.97 16.33 -12.17
C GLY A 275 -7.55 15.94 -10.75
N PHE A 276 -6.74 14.90 -10.55
CA PHE A 276 -6.35 14.41 -9.22
C PHE A 276 -4.84 14.48 -8.91
N GLY A 277 -4.01 14.66 -9.94
CA GLY A 277 -2.56 14.79 -9.81
C GLY A 277 -1.83 13.47 -10.10
N THR A 278 -0.58 13.40 -9.64
CA THR A 278 0.25 12.20 -9.79
C THR A 278 0.10 11.31 -8.55
N TYR A 279 -0.02 10.00 -8.76
CA TYR A 279 -0.02 8.98 -7.72
C TYR A 279 1.11 8.00 -7.98
N GLU A 280 1.80 7.56 -6.93
CA GLU A 280 2.72 6.44 -7.01
C GLU A 280 1.91 5.14 -6.96
N ILE A 281 1.99 4.36 -8.03
CA ILE A 281 1.31 3.06 -8.11
C ILE A 281 2.35 1.98 -7.92
N HIS A 282 2.20 1.19 -6.86
CA HIS A 282 2.89 -0.08 -6.67
C HIS A 282 2.23 -1.15 -7.53
N TYR A 283 3.03 -2.00 -8.20
CA TYR A 283 2.53 -3.11 -9.00
C TYR A 283 3.55 -4.23 -9.14
N ILE A 284 3.05 -5.47 -9.22
CA ILE A 284 3.82 -6.58 -9.77
C ILE A 284 3.77 -6.49 -11.30
N HIS A 285 4.91 -6.65 -11.96
CA HIS A 285 4.98 -6.81 -13.41
C HIS A 285 5.90 -7.96 -13.78
N GLN A 286 5.29 -9.04 -14.27
CA GLN A 286 6.03 -10.21 -14.75
C GLN A 286 5.73 -10.45 -16.22
N PRO A 287 6.64 -10.05 -17.12
CA PRO A 287 6.57 -10.43 -18.52
C PRO A 287 6.75 -11.94 -18.70
N SER A 288 5.92 -12.57 -19.53
CA SER A 288 6.23 -13.87 -20.11
C SER A 288 7.49 -13.82 -20.98
N SER A 289 8.23 -14.93 -21.03
CA SER A 289 9.28 -15.17 -22.03
C SER A 289 8.73 -15.32 -23.45
N ASN A 290 7.45 -15.64 -23.61
CA ASN A 290 6.79 -15.64 -24.91
C ASN A 290 6.49 -14.19 -25.33
N THR A 291 7.14 -13.73 -26.40
CA THR A 291 6.94 -12.38 -26.93
C THR A 291 5.53 -12.12 -27.47
N ASN A 292 4.76 -13.17 -27.75
CA ASN A 292 3.36 -13.09 -28.20
C ASN A 292 2.36 -13.20 -27.04
N ALA A 293 2.83 -13.25 -25.79
CA ALA A 293 1.96 -13.31 -24.62
C ALA A 293 0.96 -12.14 -24.57
N ILE A 294 -0.23 -12.42 -24.07
CA ILE A 294 -1.33 -11.45 -24.00
C ILE A 294 -1.08 -10.53 -22.79
N PRO A 295 -1.04 -9.19 -22.95
CA PRO A 295 -0.96 -8.29 -21.80
C PRO A 295 -2.23 -8.36 -20.97
N LEU A 296 -2.11 -8.73 -19.70
CA LEU A 296 -3.20 -8.91 -18.75
C LEU A 296 -3.00 -8.00 -17.55
N LEU A 297 -3.99 -7.14 -17.30
CA LEU A 297 -4.10 -6.34 -16.09
C LEU A 297 -4.96 -7.10 -15.07
N PHE A 298 -4.38 -7.50 -13.94
CA PHE A 298 -5.08 -8.14 -12.82
C PHE A 298 -5.44 -7.08 -11.78
N LEU A 299 -6.72 -7.03 -11.35
CA LEU A 299 -7.21 -6.07 -10.37
C LEU A 299 -7.82 -6.82 -9.18
N HIS A 300 -7.25 -6.61 -8.00
CA HIS A 300 -7.76 -7.14 -6.72
C HIS A 300 -8.92 -6.29 -6.18
N GLY A 301 -9.45 -6.66 -5.01
CA GLY A 301 -10.49 -5.89 -4.30
C GLY A 301 -10.21 -5.67 -2.82
N TRP A 302 -11.27 -5.55 -2.01
CA TRP A 302 -11.23 -5.44 -0.56
C TRP A 302 -11.89 -6.67 0.11
N PRO A 303 -11.37 -7.20 1.22
CA PRO A 303 -10.18 -6.78 1.94
C PRO A 303 -8.90 -7.37 1.33
N GLY A 304 -8.83 -7.53 0.00
CA GLY A 304 -7.68 -8.09 -0.70
C GLY A 304 -6.56 -7.13 -1.05
N SER A 305 -5.52 -7.65 -1.71
CA SER A 305 -4.39 -6.86 -2.17
C SER A 305 -3.69 -7.52 -3.36
N PHE A 306 -2.61 -6.89 -3.85
CA PHE A 306 -1.80 -7.43 -4.94
C PHE A 306 -1.32 -8.87 -4.68
N ILE A 307 -1.25 -9.32 -3.42
CA ILE A 307 -0.85 -10.69 -3.08
C ILE A 307 -1.75 -11.74 -3.73
N GLU A 308 -3.01 -11.43 -4.03
CA GLU A 308 -3.96 -12.37 -4.64
C GLU A 308 -3.46 -12.92 -5.99
N VAL A 309 -2.69 -12.13 -6.75
CA VAL A 309 -2.13 -12.58 -8.03
C VAL A 309 -1.05 -13.64 -7.86
N THR A 310 -0.39 -13.71 -6.69
CA THR A 310 0.86 -14.46 -6.51
C THR A 310 0.69 -15.97 -6.69
N LYS A 311 -0.51 -16.52 -6.44
CA LYS A 311 -0.82 -17.94 -6.66
C LYS A 311 -1.11 -18.30 -8.11
N ILE A 312 -1.56 -17.35 -8.93
CA ILE A 312 -1.89 -17.57 -10.35
C ILE A 312 -0.75 -17.12 -11.28
N LEU A 313 0.03 -16.13 -10.85
CA LEU A 313 1.06 -15.46 -11.65
C LEU A 313 2.08 -16.42 -12.28
N PRO A 314 2.72 -17.35 -11.54
CA PRO A 314 3.70 -18.26 -12.14
C PRO A 314 3.11 -19.08 -13.29
N ARG A 315 1.84 -19.47 -13.20
CA ARG A 315 1.19 -20.28 -14.25
C ARG A 315 0.75 -19.43 -15.43
N LEU A 316 0.29 -18.19 -15.21
CA LEU A 316 -0.16 -17.31 -16.29
C LEU A 316 0.97 -16.84 -17.20
N VAL A 317 2.18 -16.62 -16.66
CA VAL A 317 3.32 -16.18 -17.48
C VAL A 317 3.92 -17.29 -18.35
N HIS A 318 3.58 -18.55 -18.07
CA HIS A 318 3.97 -19.70 -18.87
C HIS A 318 2.83 -20.14 -19.79
N GLY A 319 3.16 -20.28 -21.08
CA GLY A 319 2.29 -20.79 -22.14
C GLY A 319 3.06 -21.74 -23.03
N GLY A 320 2.47 -22.11 -24.16
CA GLY A 320 3.13 -22.98 -25.13
C GLY A 320 2.27 -23.16 -26.37
N ARG A 321 2.28 -24.37 -26.92
CA ARG A 321 1.44 -24.74 -28.08
C ARG A 321 -0.02 -25.00 -27.69
N ASP A 322 -0.25 -25.38 -26.45
CA ASP A 322 -1.53 -25.90 -25.95
C ASP A 322 -2.39 -24.84 -25.24
N PHE A 323 -1.76 -23.84 -24.61
CA PHE A 323 -2.45 -22.76 -23.92
C PHE A 323 -1.69 -21.43 -24.02
N PRO A 324 -2.41 -20.29 -23.96
CA PRO A 324 -1.79 -18.98 -24.06
C PRO A 324 -1.00 -18.62 -22.80
N ALA A 325 0.07 -17.84 -22.99
CA ALA A 325 0.80 -17.12 -21.96
C ALA A 325 0.31 -15.67 -21.85
N PHE A 326 0.56 -15.05 -20.70
CA PHE A 326 0.22 -13.66 -20.41
C PHE A 326 1.44 -12.87 -19.93
N HIS A 327 1.56 -11.60 -20.33
CA HIS A 327 2.36 -10.64 -19.58
C HIS A 327 1.46 -10.08 -18.48
N VAL A 328 1.78 -10.31 -17.21
CA VAL A 328 0.86 -9.95 -16.11
C VAL A 328 1.33 -8.69 -15.42
N VAL A 329 0.40 -7.74 -15.26
CA VAL A 329 0.56 -6.52 -14.47
C VAL A 329 -0.52 -6.53 -13.39
N ALA A 330 -0.13 -6.44 -12.12
CA ALA A 330 -1.04 -6.48 -10.98
C ALA A 330 -0.75 -5.31 -10.03
N PRO A 331 -1.40 -4.15 -10.22
CA PRO A 331 -1.24 -3.04 -9.30
C PRO A 331 -1.85 -3.35 -7.93
N SER A 332 -1.22 -2.81 -6.88
CA SER A 332 -1.96 -2.45 -5.68
C SER A 332 -2.88 -1.29 -6.03
N LEU A 333 -4.17 -1.42 -5.72
CA LEU A 333 -5.09 -0.34 -6.00
C LEU A 333 -4.68 0.94 -5.25
N ILE A 334 -4.93 2.13 -5.80
CA ILE A 334 -4.68 3.39 -5.08
C ILE A 334 -5.47 3.37 -3.75
N GLY A 335 -4.80 3.64 -2.63
CA GLY A 335 -5.34 3.46 -1.28
C GLY A 335 -5.13 2.06 -0.68
N PHE A 336 -4.46 1.15 -1.38
CA PHE A 336 -4.17 -0.22 -0.93
C PHE A 336 -2.68 -0.54 -1.07
N GLY A 337 -2.20 -1.45 -0.21
CA GLY A 337 -0.81 -1.94 -0.24
C GLY A 337 0.21 -0.80 -0.30
N PHE A 338 1.17 -0.89 -1.21
CA PHE A 338 2.24 0.10 -1.31
C PHE A 338 1.95 1.23 -2.33
N SER A 339 0.73 1.31 -2.85
CA SER A 339 0.31 2.46 -3.68
C SER A 339 -0.02 3.67 -2.82
N SER A 340 0.07 4.87 -3.40
CA SER A 340 -0.34 6.12 -2.76
C SER A 340 -1.74 6.05 -2.17
N ALA A 341 -1.98 6.75 -1.05
CA ALA A 341 -3.31 6.98 -0.53
C ALA A 341 -4.19 7.74 -1.55
N SER A 342 -5.49 7.46 -1.55
CA SER A 342 -6.46 8.20 -2.37
C SER A 342 -6.79 9.57 -1.76
N LYS A 343 -7.24 10.50 -2.62
CA LYS A 343 -7.80 11.79 -2.19
C LYS A 343 -9.32 11.74 -2.24
N PRO A 344 -10.04 12.60 -1.48
CA PRO A 344 -11.49 12.72 -1.60
C PRO A 344 -11.94 12.94 -3.05
N GLY A 345 -13.01 12.28 -3.44
CA GLY A 345 -13.55 12.26 -4.80
C GLY A 345 -12.91 11.24 -5.74
N PHE A 346 -11.87 10.51 -5.32
CA PHE A 346 -11.18 9.53 -6.16
C PHE A 346 -12.02 8.24 -6.26
N ASN A 347 -12.73 8.09 -7.38
CA ASN A 347 -13.71 7.03 -7.60
C ASN A 347 -13.22 5.97 -8.59
N VAL A 348 -14.07 5.00 -8.90
CA VAL A 348 -13.85 3.95 -9.91
C VAL A 348 -13.43 4.53 -11.27
N ASP A 349 -13.94 5.70 -11.67
CA ASP A 349 -13.56 6.36 -12.93
C ASP A 349 -12.06 6.70 -12.93
N GLN A 350 -11.56 7.27 -11.82
CA GLN A 350 -10.16 7.63 -11.65
C GLN A 350 -9.27 6.38 -11.51
N HIS A 351 -9.76 5.34 -10.85
CA HIS A 351 -9.07 4.04 -10.82
C HIS A 351 -8.91 3.46 -12.22
N ALA A 352 -9.97 3.45 -13.03
CA ALA A 352 -9.92 2.97 -14.41
C ALA A 352 -8.92 3.77 -15.25
N GLU A 353 -8.89 5.09 -15.11
CA GLU A 353 -7.90 5.95 -15.77
C GLU A 353 -6.46 5.64 -15.31
N ALA A 354 -6.24 5.52 -14.01
CA ALA A 354 -4.92 5.27 -13.43
C ALA A 354 -4.32 3.96 -13.99
N TYR A 355 -5.07 2.86 -13.98
CA TYR A 355 -4.55 1.58 -14.45
C TYR A 355 -4.49 1.48 -15.97
N HIS A 356 -5.37 2.18 -16.70
CA HIS A 356 -5.18 2.37 -18.13
C HIS A 356 -3.85 3.07 -18.41
N ASN A 357 -3.57 4.19 -17.73
CA ASN A 357 -2.32 4.94 -17.91
C ASN A 357 -1.09 4.12 -17.51
N LEU A 358 -1.18 3.27 -16.47
CA LEU A 358 -0.13 2.31 -16.12
C LEU A 358 0.16 1.34 -17.27
N MET A 359 -0.87 0.73 -17.86
CA MET A 359 -0.69 -0.18 -19.00
C MET A 359 -0.07 0.54 -20.21
N GLN A 360 -0.50 1.77 -20.48
CA GLN A 360 0.06 2.60 -21.54
C GLN A 360 1.54 2.95 -21.29
N TYR A 361 1.89 3.28 -20.05
CA TYR A 361 3.27 3.56 -19.62
C TYR A 361 4.19 2.35 -19.83
N LEU A 362 3.70 1.14 -19.53
CA LEU A 362 4.41 -0.12 -19.77
C LEU A 362 4.47 -0.54 -21.25
N GLY A 363 3.89 0.26 -22.16
CA GLY A 363 3.89 0.00 -23.61
C GLY A 363 2.79 -0.95 -24.08
N TYR A 364 1.88 -1.38 -23.20
CA TYR A 364 0.74 -2.22 -23.57
C TYR A 364 -0.41 -1.38 -24.11
N THR A 365 -0.32 -1.04 -25.39
CA THR A 365 -1.32 -0.20 -26.08
C THR A 365 -2.67 -0.89 -26.31
N GLN A 366 -2.69 -2.22 -26.20
CA GLN A 366 -3.87 -3.06 -26.14
C GLN A 366 -3.64 -4.15 -25.09
N TYR A 367 -4.66 -4.46 -24.30
CA TYR A 367 -4.58 -5.40 -23.19
C TYR A 367 -5.95 -6.00 -22.86
N VAL A 368 -5.94 -7.01 -21.99
CA VAL A 368 -7.14 -7.58 -21.38
C VAL A 368 -7.12 -7.34 -19.88
N VAL A 369 -8.28 -7.38 -19.23
CA VAL A 369 -8.40 -7.16 -17.78
C VAL A 369 -8.98 -8.39 -17.11
N GLN A 370 -8.49 -8.73 -15.92
CA GLN A 370 -9.10 -9.70 -15.02
C GLN A 370 -9.37 -9.01 -13.67
N GLY A 371 -10.54 -9.24 -13.06
CA GLY A 371 -10.79 -8.74 -11.71
C GLY A 371 -12.00 -9.34 -11.00
N GLY A 372 -11.86 -9.49 -9.68
CA GLY A 372 -12.95 -9.80 -8.73
C GLY A 372 -13.26 -8.60 -7.84
N ASP A 373 -14.35 -8.63 -7.07
CA ASP A 373 -14.74 -7.56 -6.14
C ASP A 373 -14.63 -6.14 -6.75
N PHE A 374 -13.96 -5.16 -6.12
CA PHE A 374 -13.71 -3.84 -6.70
C PHE A 374 -12.95 -3.91 -8.02
N GLY A 375 -12.07 -4.89 -8.19
CA GLY A 375 -11.39 -5.15 -9.45
C GLY A 375 -12.36 -5.49 -10.59
N SER A 376 -13.47 -6.18 -10.31
CA SER A 376 -14.51 -6.43 -11.33
C SER A 376 -15.21 -5.13 -11.71
N LEU A 377 -15.55 -4.30 -10.73
CA LEU A 377 -16.13 -2.97 -10.92
C LEU A 377 -15.20 -2.09 -11.77
N ILE A 378 -13.92 -2.00 -11.42
CA ILE A 378 -12.93 -1.20 -12.17
C ILE A 378 -12.72 -1.78 -13.58
N ALA A 379 -12.69 -3.11 -13.74
CA ALA A 379 -12.57 -3.75 -15.05
C ALA A 379 -13.74 -3.36 -15.99
N ARG A 380 -14.96 -3.30 -15.46
CA ARG A 380 -16.15 -2.83 -16.21
C ARG A 380 -15.99 -1.39 -16.68
N PHE A 381 -15.46 -0.50 -15.82
CA PHE A 381 -15.20 0.89 -16.18
C PHE A 381 -14.05 1.05 -17.18
N ILE A 382 -13.00 0.25 -17.06
CA ILE A 382 -11.94 0.20 -18.08
C ILE A 382 -12.49 -0.25 -19.42
N ALA A 383 -13.33 -1.29 -19.44
CA ALA A 383 -13.97 -1.77 -20.67
C ALA A 383 -14.92 -0.71 -21.26
N PHE A 384 -15.69 -0.01 -20.43
CA PHE A 384 -16.58 1.06 -20.88
C PHE A 384 -15.81 2.26 -21.48
N ASN A 385 -14.78 2.73 -20.80
CA ASN A 385 -14.04 3.95 -21.19
C ASN A 385 -13.02 3.71 -22.30
N TYR A 386 -12.41 2.52 -22.37
CA TYR A 386 -11.27 2.23 -23.23
C TYR A 386 -11.47 1.00 -24.13
N GLY A 387 -12.69 0.46 -24.16
CA GLY A 387 -13.10 -0.72 -24.91
C GLY A 387 -12.82 -0.65 -26.41
N LEU A 388 -12.72 -1.82 -27.05
CA LEU A 388 -12.48 -2.07 -28.48
C LEU A 388 -11.14 -1.55 -29.04
N LYS A 389 -10.63 -0.43 -28.54
CA LYS A 389 -9.37 0.18 -28.96
C LYS A 389 -8.20 -0.20 -28.07
N ARG A 390 -8.41 -0.28 -26.75
CA ARG A 390 -7.35 -0.52 -25.75
C ARG A 390 -7.64 -1.74 -24.90
N CYS A 391 -8.78 -1.75 -24.20
CA CYS A 391 -9.27 -2.94 -23.49
C CYS A 391 -10.02 -3.83 -24.48
N LYS A 392 -9.40 -4.95 -24.87
CA LYS A 392 -9.90 -5.83 -25.94
C LYS A 392 -10.82 -6.94 -25.45
N ALA A 393 -10.73 -7.27 -24.16
CA ALA A 393 -11.60 -8.19 -23.45
C ALA A 393 -11.44 -7.99 -21.94
N HIS A 394 -12.44 -8.39 -21.17
CA HIS A 394 -12.38 -8.41 -19.71
C HIS A 394 -13.00 -9.68 -19.17
N HIS A 395 -12.36 -10.24 -18.15
CA HIS A 395 -12.80 -11.41 -17.40
C HIS A 395 -13.10 -10.98 -15.97
N ILE A 396 -14.26 -11.36 -15.44
CA ILE A 396 -14.64 -11.06 -14.06
C ILE A 396 -15.09 -12.31 -13.32
N ASN A 397 -14.80 -12.36 -12.02
CA ASN A 397 -15.24 -13.44 -11.14
C ASN A 397 -16.20 -12.99 -10.03
N SER A 398 -16.68 -11.73 -10.08
CA SER A 398 -17.72 -11.20 -9.19
C SER A 398 -18.68 -10.35 -10.03
N ALA A 399 -19.60 -11.02 -10.73
CA ALA A 399 -20.56 -10.37 -11.63
C ALA A 399 -21.82 -9.93 -10.86
N ALA A 400 -22.22 -8.68 -11.04
CA ALA A 400 -23.42 -8.11 -10.43
C ALA A 400 -24.37 -7.55 -11.51
N PRO A 401 -24.90 -8.39 -12.43
CA PRO A 401 -25.79 -7.93 -13.50
C PRO A 401 -27.08 -7.28 -12.98
N ALA A 402 -27.69 -6.43 -13.80
CA ALA A 402 -29.03 -5.92 -13.52
C ALA A 402 -30.10 -6.97 -13.84
N GLU A 403 -31.21 -6.95 -13.09
CA GLU A 403 -32.40 -7.71 -13.44
C GLU A 403 -32.98 -7.23 -14.79
N PRO A 404 -33.15 -8.10 -15.80
CA PRO A 404 -33.76 -7.74 -17.07
C PRO A 404 -35.23 -7.37 -16.88
N THR A 405 -35.58 -6.12 -17.18
CA THR A 405 -36.97 -5.63 -17.15
C THR A 405 -37.56 -5.55 -18.55
N ALA A 406 -38.89 -5.48 -18.65
CA ALA A 406 -39.58 -5.27 -19.92
C ALA A 406 -39.18 -3.96 -20.64
N THR A 407 -38.66 -2.97 -19.90
CA THR A 407 -38.20 -1.69 -20.44
C THR A 407 -36.72 -1.69 -20.80
N SER A 408 -35.87 -2.35 -20.02
CA SER A 408 -34.42 -2.36 -20.27
C SER A 408 -34.01 -3.42 -21.29
N HIS A 409 -34.56 -4.63 -21.19
CA HIS A 409 -34.17 -5.79 -22.00
C HIS A 409 -35.41 -6.64 -22.36
N PRO A 410 -36.32 -6.16 -23.23
CA PRO A 410 -37.62 -6.78 -23.47
C PRO A 410 -37.53 -8.24 -23.92
N GLU A 411 -36.59 -8.57 -24.80
CA GLU A 411 -36.40 -9.94 -25.31
C GLU A 411 -35.89 -10.89 -24.21
N LEU A 412 -34.90 -10.45 -23.44
CA LEU A 412 -34.37 -11.24 -22.33
C LEU A 412 -35.41 -11.40 -21.21
N HIS A 413 -36.13 -10.33 -20.89
CA HIS A 413 -37.22 -10.36 -19.92
C HIS A 413 -38.35 -11.31 -20.34
N ALA A 414 -38.71 -11.35 -21.63
CA ALA A 414 -39.67 -12.31 -22.15
C ALA A 414 -39.15 -13.76 -22.00
N ARG A 415 -37.89 -14.01 -22.37
CA ARG A 415 -37.24 -15.32 -22.22
C ARG A 415 -37.20 -15.82 -20.77
N LEU A 416 -37.02 -14.93 -19.80
CA LEU A 416 -37.00 -15.28 -18.38
C LEU A 416 -38.35 -15.82 -17.89
N LYS A 417 -39.48 -15.42 -18.49
CA LYS A 417 -40.80 -15.95 -18.10
C LYS A 417 -40.93 -17.45 -18.41
N ASP A 418 -40.25 -17.91 -19.44
CA ASP A 418 -40.29 -19.30 -19.91
C ASP A 418 -39.07 -20.12 -19.42
N THR A 419 -38.13 -19.50 -18.71
CA THR A 419 -36.92 -20.16 -18.18
C THR A 419 -36.96 -20.15 -16.65
N PRO A 420 -37.40 -21.25 -16.00
CA PRO A 420 -37.42 -21.31 -14.54
C PRO A 420 -35.98 -21.27 -13.99
N LEU A 421 -35.82 -20.66 -12.82
CA LEU A 421 -34.55 -20.69 -12.09
C LEU A 421 -34.22 -22.12 -11.67
N THR A 422 -32.97 -22.50 -11.86
CA THR A 422 -32.43 -23.79 -11.39
C THR A 422 -32.35 -23.81 -9.85
N PRO A 423 -32.33 -25.00 -9.21
CA PRO A 423 -32.09 -25.11 -7.78
C PRO A 423 -30.81 -24.39 -7.32
N GLU A 424 -29.76 -24.43 -8.14
CA GLU A 424 -28.48 -23.77 -7.90
C GLU A 424 -28.60 -22.24 -7.94
N GLU A 425 -29.35 -21.70 -8.92
CA GLU A 425 -29.64 -20.26 -8.99
C GLU A 425 -30.51 -19.78 -7.82
N LEU A 426 -31.49 -20.58 -7.39
CA LEU A 426 -32.29 -20.28 -6.21
C LEU A 426 -31.44 -20.27 -4.93
N ALA A 427 -30.53 -21.23 -4.78
CA ALA A 427 -29.58 -21.27 -3.67
C ALA A 427 -28.64 -20.07 -3.68
N GLY A 428 -28.11 -19.70 -4.86
CA GLY A 428 -27.28 -18.50 -5.04
C GLY A 428 -28.01 -17.20 -4.69
N LEU A 429 -29.26 -17.05 -5.14
CA LEU A 429 -30.11 -15.93 -4.75
C LEU A 429 -30.34 -15.89 -3.24
N GLY A 430 -30.65 -17.04 -2.62
CA GLY A 430 -30.79 -17.16 -1.17
C GLY A 430 -29.54 -16.70 -0.41
N ARG A 431 -28.35 -17.09 -0.90
CA ARG A 431 -27.06 -16.63 -0.34
C ARG A 431 -26.88 -15.13 -0.48
N THR A 432 -27.16 -14.58 -1.67
CA THR A 432 -27.07 -13.13 -1.94
C THR A 432 -28.00 -12.34 -1.03
N MET A 433 -29.23 -12.83 -0.81
CA MET A 433 -30.19 -12.23 0.11
C MET A 433 -29.71 -12.30 1.56
N ALA A 434 -29.15 -13.43 2.00
CA ALA A 434 -28.59 -13.57 3.34
C ALA A 434 -27.41 -12.60 3.56
N PHE A 435 -26.50 -12.49 2.60
CA PHE A 435 -25.40 -11.51 2.64
C PHE A 435 -25.91 -10.06 2.67
N SER A 436 -26.88 -9.72 1.82
CA SER A 436 -27.48 -8.39 1.78
C SER A 436 -28.18 -8.01 3.10
N LYS A 437 -28.75 -8.99 3.80
CA LYS A 437 -29.45 -8.77 5.07
C LYS A 437 -28.50 -8.71 6.27
N GLU A 438 -27.56 -9.66 6.37
CA GLU A 438 -26.77 -9.88 7.59
C GLU A 438 -25.26 -9.61 7.39
N GLY A 439 -24.74 -9.76 6.16
CA GLY A 439 -23.30 -9.74 5.88
C GLY A 439 -22.72 -8.40 5.42
N ASN A 440 -23.54 -7.36 5.19
CA ASN A 440 -23.11 -6.07 4.63
C ASN A 440 -22.91 -4.95 5.65
N GLY A 441 -22.90 -5.24 6.96
CA GLY A 441 -22.70 -4.24 8.01
C GLY A 441 -21.39 -3.45 7.84
N TYR A 442 -20.32 -4.15 7.45
CA TYR A 442 -19.03 -3.52 7.12
C TYR A 442 -19.21 -2.47 6.00
N LEU A 443 -19.88 -2.82 4.89
CA LEU A 443 -20.10 -1.94 3.76
C LEU A 443 -20.87 -0.68 4.20
N ARG A 444 -21.92 -0.82 5.02
CA ARG A 444 -22.69 0.32 5.55
C ARG A 444 -21.84 1.26 6.40
N GLN A 445 -20.94 0.71 7.21
CA GLN A 445 -20.02 1.51 8.01
C GLN A 445 -19.01 2.26 7.12
N LEU A 446 -18.39 1.55 6.16
CA LEU A 446 -17.37 2.11 5.28
C LEU A 446 -17.94 3.10 4.26
N SER A 447 -19.17 2.90 3.79
CA SER A 447 -19.81 3.79 2.83
C SER A 447 -20.33 5.09 3.44
N THR A 448 -20.51 5.16 4.76
CA THR A 448 -21.12 6.32 5.41
C THR A 448 -20.19 7.07 6.37
N LYS A 449 -19.35 6.35 7.12
CA LYS A 449 -18.49 6.89 8.18
C LYS A 449 -17.12 6.18 8.21
N PRO A 450 -16.38 6.14 7.08
CA PRO A 450 -15.09 5.44 7.00
C PRO A 450 -14.05 6.03 7.96
N GLN A 451 -14.05 7.36 8.15
CA GLN A 451 -13.12 8.04 9.06
C GLN A 451 -13.34 7.66 10.53
N THR A 452 -14.59 7.35 10.93
CA THR A 452 -14.91 7.00 12.33
C THR A 452 -14.34 5.65 12.72
N ILE A 453 -14.57 4.62 11.89
CA ILE A 453 -14.01 3.28 12.15
C ILE A 453 -12.50 3.24 11.93
N ALA A 454 -11.95 4.18 11.16
CA ALA A 454 -10.51 4.25 10.93
C ALA A 454 -9.70 4.41 12.23
N PHE A 455 -10.22 5.15 13.23
CA PHE A 455 -9.54 5.30 14.51
C PHE A 455 -9.32 3.95 15.20
N SER A 456 -10.36 3.12 15.34
CA SER A 456 -10.24 1.82 16.03
C SER A 456 -9.40 0.81 15.25
N LEU A 457 -9.49 0.80 13.93
CA LEU A 457 -8.73 -0.15 13.09
C LEU A 457 -7.26 0.25 12.93
N THR A 458 -6.93 1.53 13.04
CA THR A 458 -5.53 2.00 13.05
C THR A 458 -4.88 1.79 14.41
N ASP A 459 -5.64 2.04 15.49
CA ASP A 459 -5.14 1.96 16.85
C ASP A 459 -4.95 0.51 17.34
N SER A 460 -5.65 -0.47 16.75
CA SER A 460 -5.56 -1.87 17.18
C SER A 460 -5.31 -2.83 16.00
N PRO A 461 -4.12 -3.46 15.90
CA PRO A 461 -3.86 -4.52 14.92
C PRO A 461 -4.75 -5.73 15.16
N ILE A 462 -5.14 -5.99 16.41
CA ILE A 462 -6.09 -7.07 16.75
C ILE A 462 -7.51 -6.72 16.29
N GLY A 463 -7.91 -5.45 16.40
CA GLY A 463 -9.15 -4.94 15.82
C GLY A 463 -9.16 -5.07 14.29
N LEU A 464 -8.06 -4.73 13.63
CA LEU A 464 -7.88 -4.92 12.19
C LEU A 464 -7.93 -6.39 11.78
N LEU A 465 -7.23 -7.26 12.53
CA LEU A 465 -7.24 -8.71 12.35
C LEU A 465 -8.65 -9.26 12.41
N ALA A 466 -9.41 -8.94 13.46
CA ALA A 466 -10.79 -9.40 13.60
C ALA A 466 -11.66 -8.91 12.43
N TRP A 467 -11.51 -7.63 12.04
CA TRP A 467 -12.26 -7.01 10.95
C TRP A 467 -12.04 -7.68 9.59
N ILE A 468 -10.80 -8.04 9.28
CA ILE A 468 -10.42 -8.69 8.01
C ILE A 468 -10.67 -10.20 8.06
N TYR A 469 -10.27 -10.86 9.15
CA TYR A 469 -10.34 -12.32 9.28
C TYR A 469 -11.77 -12.84 9.19
N GLU A 470 -12.75 -12.10 9.70
CA GLU A 470 -14.16 -12.43 9.51
C GLU A 470 -14.52 -12.62 8.03
N LYS A 471 -13.98 -11.79 7.15
CA LYS A 471 -14.26 -11.88 5.70
C LYS A 471 -13.52 -13.04 5.07
N LEU A 472 -12.27 -13.28 5.48
CA LEU A 472 -11.50 -14.45 5.02
C LEU A 472 -12.21 -15.77 5.41
N HIS A 473 -12.90 -15.81 6.54
CA HIS A 473 -13.75 -16.93 6.92
C HIS A 473 -15.05 -16.97 6.11
N ASP A 474 -15.91 -15.96 6.23
CA ASP A 474 -17.30 -16.01 5.75
C ASP A 474 -17.43 -16.01 4.22
N TRP A 475 -16.47 -15.42 3.52
CA TRP A 475 -16.53 -15.22 2.08
C TRP A 475 -15.86 -16.33 1.29
N THR A 476 -15.23 -17.30 1.96
CA THR A 476 -14.59 -18.45 1.31
C THR A 476 -15.47 -19.69 1.33
N ASP A 477 -15.13 -20.67 0.48
CA ASP A 477 -15.73 -21.99 0.49
C ASP A 477 -14.96 -22.95 1.42
N ASN A 478 -14.98 -22.66 2.72
CA ASN A 478 -14.24 -23.40 3.74
C ASN A 478 -12.74 -23.52 3.40
N TYR A 479 -12.15 -22.47 2.83
CA TYR A 479 -10.73 -22.49 2.51
C TYR A 479 -9.91 -22.64 3.80
N ALA A 480 -9.01 -23.61 3.80
CA ALA A 480 -8.18 -23.93 4.97
C ALA A 480 -7.03 -22.92 5.10
N TRP A 481 -7.37 -21.71 5.54
CA TRP A 481 -6.40 -20.66 5.82
C TRP A 481 -5.36 -21.11 6.84
N THR A 482 -4.09 -20.95 6.50
CA THR A 482 -3.03 -21.04 7.50
C THR A 482 -2.91 -19.72 8.28
N ASP A 483 -2.40 -19.81 9.51
CA ASP A 483 -2.19 -18.61 10.34
C ASP A 483 -1.21 -17.64 9.66
N ASP A 484 -0.17 -18.14 8.99
CA ASP A 484 0.76 -17.32 8.21
C ASP A 484 0.07 -16.60 7.04
N GLU A 485 -0.87 -17.25 6.34
CA GLU A 485 -1.61 -16.60 5.26
C GLU A 485 -2.49 -15.48 5.79
N ILE A 486 -3.23 -15.72 6.88
CA ILE A 486 -4.10 -14.71 7.50
C ILE A 486 -3.27 -13.52 7.96
N LEU A 487 -2.18 -13.76 8.69
CA LEU A 487 -1.35 -12.70 9.26
C LEU A 487 -0.54 -11.98 8.18
N THR A 488 -0.11 -12.65 7.11
CA THR A 488 0.47 -11.96 5.94
C THR A 488 -0.55 -11.02 5.32
N TRP A 489 -1.79 -11.48 5.14
CA TRP A 489 -2.87 -10.70 4.55
C TRP A 489 -3.17 -9.42 5.33
N VAL A 490 -3.29 -9.54 6.65
CA VAL A 490 -3.57 -8.41 7.56
C VAL A 490 -2.34 -7.51 7.69
N SER A 491 -1.14 -8.07 7.74
CA SER A 491 0.11 -7.28 7.84
C SER A 491 0.32 -6.38 6.63
N ILE A 492 -0.09 -6.79 5.43
CA ILE A 492 -0.03 -5.93 4.23
C ILE A 492 -0.88 -4.66 4.42
N TYR A 493 -2.04 -4.76 5.07
CA TYR A 493 -2.85 -3.59 5.41
C TYR A 493 -2.14 -2.72 6.46
N TYR A 494 -1.62 -3.34 7.51
CA TYR A 494 -0.95 -2.62 8.59
C TYR A 494 0.28 -1.84 8.11
N PHE A 495 1.13 -2.46 7.28
CA PHE A 495 2.37 -1.85 6.75
C PHE A 495 2.17 -1.07 5.44
N SER A 496 0.93 -0.95 4.94
CA SER A 496 0.65 -0.24 3.70
C SER A 496 1.01 1.24 3.80
N ASN A 497 1.41 1.86 2.68
CA ASN A 497 1.73 3.29 2.61
C ASN A 497 0.54 4.17 3.00
N ALA A 498 -0.66 3.70 2.66
CA ALA A 498 -1.90 4.40 2.94
C ALA A 498 -2.41 4.10 4.37
N GLY A 499 -1.81 3.14 5.07
CA GLY A 499 -2.20 2.69 6.40
C GLY A 499 -3.38 1.73 6.40
N ALA A 500 -3.59 1.07 7.54
CA ALA A 500 -4.57 0.00 7.78
C ALA A 500 -5.99 0.27 7.27
N THR A 501 -6.37 1.53 7.12
CA THR A 501 -7.75 1.94 6.89
C THR A 501 -7.96 2.76 5.63
N ALA A 502 -6.92 3.08 4.86
CA ALA A 502 -7.08 3.96 3.69
C ALA A 502 -8.01 3.38 2.61
N ALA A 503 -7.95 2.06 2.42
CA ALA A 503 -8.84 1.32 1.54
C ALA A 503 -10.34 1.54 1.85
N ASN A 504 -10.67 1.89 3.10
CA ASN A 504 -12.04 2.05 3.57
C ASN A 504 -12.77 3.20 2.87
N SER A 505 -12.06 4.24 2.45
CA SER A 505 -12.64 5.40 1.76
C SER A 505 -13.19 5.03 0.37
N PHE A 506 -12.73 3.92 -0.23
CA PHE A 506 -13.22 3.49 -1.54
C PHE A 506 -14.73 3.25 -1.54
N TYR A 507 -15.27 2.57 -0.52
CA TYR A 507 -16.72 2.34 -0.37
C TYR A 507 -17.51 3.65 -0.29
N PHE A 508 -16.98 4.65 0.41
CA PHE A 508 -17.62 5.97 0.51
C PHE A 508 -17.70 6.63 -0.85
N GLU A 509 -16.60 6.65 -1.61
CA GLU A 509 -16.56 7.29 -2.92
C GLU A 509 -17.54 6.61 -3.89
N ILE A 510 -17.51 5.28 -4.02
CA ILE A 510 -18.34 4.58 -5.00
C ILE A 510 -19.86 4.69 -4.73
N GLU A 511 -20.27 4.82 -3.47
CA GLU A 511 -21.66 4.99 -3.06
C GLU A 511 -22.15 6.44 -3.21
N HIS A 512 -21.24 7.42 -3.12
CA HIS A 512 -21.57 8.85 -3.32
C HIS A 512 -21.38 9.33 -4.77
N ARG A 513 -21.02 8.42 -5.68
CA ARG A 513 -21.02 8.66 -7.12
C ARG A 513 -22.44 8.78 -7.65
N VAL A 514 -22.65 9.60 -8.70
CA VAL A 514 -23.93 9.68 -9.41
C VAL A 514 -23.73 9.47 -10.92
N PRO A 515 -24.35 8.44 -11.54
CA PRO A 515 -25.02 7.31 -10.88
C PRO A 515 -24.05 6.50 -9.98
N GLY A 516 -24.57 5.67 -9.09
CA GLY A 516 -23.74 4.84 -8.20
C GLY A 516 -22.81 3.94 -9.01
N ALA A 517 -21.60 3.64 -8.50
CA ALA A 517 -20.63 2.88 -9.29
C ALA A 517 -21.14 1.47 -9.65
N PHE A 518 -21.80 0.78 -8.71
CA PHE A 518 -22.42 -0.52 -8.96
C PHE A 518 -23.48 -0.46 -10.07
N GLU A 519 -24.41 0.50 -9.99
CA GLU A 519 -25.42 0.73 -11.02
C GLU A 519 -24.78 1.01 -12.38
N ALA A 520 -23.78 1.89 -12.43
CA ALA A 520 -23.09 2.23 -13.67
C ALA A 520 -22.34 1.03 -14.27
N SER A 521 -21.83 0.12 -13.44
CA SER A 521 -21.11 -1.08 -13.89
C SER A 521 -21.99 -2.14 -14.56
N GLN A 522 -23.31 -2.07 -14.31
CA GLN A 522 -24.32 -2.96 -14.87
C GLN A 522 -24.63 -2.65 -16.34
N ASN A 523 -24.32 -1.44 -16.80
CA ASN A 523 -24.57 -1.02 -18.19
C ASN A 523 -23.94 -1.98 -19.19
N TYR A 524 -24.61 -2.23 -20.31
CA TYR A 524 -24.07 -3.04 -21.40
C TYR A 524 -22.79 -2.41 -21.95
N VAL A 525 -21.72 -3.21 -22.06
CA VAL A 525 -20.44 -2.80 -22.67
C VAL A 525 -20.15 -3.74 -23.83
N ASP A 526 -20.01 -3.20 -25.04
CA ASP A 526 -19.71 -3.98 -26.25
C ASP A 526 -18.22 -4.36 -26.35
N VAL A 527 -17.74 -5.08 -25.35
CA VAL A 527 -16.38 -5.63 -25.26
C VAL A 527 -16.51 -7.09 -24.80
N PRO A 528 -15.78 -8.04 -25.43
CA PRO A 528 -15.81 -9.46 -25.05
C PRO A 528 -15.69 -9.68 -23.53
N LEU A 529 -16.74 -10.25 -22.94
CA LEU A 529 -16.84 -10.48 -21.50
C LEU A 529 -16.72 -11.98 -21.17
N GLY A 530 -15.81 -12.30 -20.27
CA GLY A 530 -15.71 -13.59 -19.60
C GLY A 530 -16.25 -13.54 -18.17
N ILE A 531 -17.00 -14.55 -17.74
CA ILE A 531 -17.50 -14.63 -16.35
C ILE A 531 -17.19 -16.00 -15.75
N SER A 532 -16.53 -16.01 -14.60
CA SER A 532 -16.37 -17.20 -13.75
C SER A 532 -17.26 -17.07 -12.53
N ARG A 533 -18.10 -18.08 -12.27
CA ARG A 533 -19.07 -18.09 -11.17
C ARG A 533 -18.66 -19.12 -10.14
N PHE A 534 -18.38 -18.67 -8.92
CA PHE A 534 -17.99 -19.51 -7.80
C PHE A 534 -19.15 -19.63 -6.81
N PRO A 535 -19.50 -20.84 -6.33
CA PRO A 535 -20.77 -21.09 -5.65
C PRO A 535 -20.87 -20.45 -4.26
N LYS A 536 -19.75 -20.01 -3.68
CA LYS A 536 -19.71 -19.29 -2.40
C LYS A 536 -19.30 -17.82 -2.52
N ASP A 537 -19.40 -17.21 -3.71
CA ASP A 537 -19.24 -15.76 -3.82
C ASP A 537 -20.43 -15.02 -3.14
N LEU A 538 -20.28 -13.71 -2.96
CA LEU A 538 -21.21 -12.83 -2.24
C LEU A 538 -22.47 -12.51 -3.05
N ILE A 539 -22.30 -12.30 -4.35
CA ILE A 539 -23.36 -11.92 -5.28
C ILE A 539 -23.49 -13.01 -6.34
N LEU A 540 -24.58 -13.76 -6.25
CA LEU A 540 -24.92 -14.88 -7.12
C LEU A 540 -26.32 -14.66 -7.69
N LEU A 541 -26.34 -13.87 -8.76
CA LEU A 541 -27.58 -13.55 -9.50
C LEU A 541 -27.81 -14.55 -10.64
N PRO A 542 -29.05 -14.73 -11.12
CA PRO A 542 -29.38 -15.69 -12.18
C PRO A 542 -28.47 -15.54 -13.40
N LYS A 543 -28.02 -16.66 -13.94
CA LYS A 543 -26.98 -16.69 -14.97
C LYS A 543 -27.39 -15.93 -16.22
N LEU A 544 -28.66 -16.05 -16.62
CA LEU A 544 -29.18 -15.33 -17.79
C LEU A 544 -29.12 -13.81 -17.66
N TRP A 545 -29.05 -13.25 -16.44
CA TRP A 545 -28.94 -11.81 -16.26
C TRP A 545 -27.58 -11.28 -16.71
N ASN A 546 -26.54 -12.12 -16.78
CA ASN A 546 -25.23 -11.73 -17.29
C ASN A 546 -25.28 -11.20 -18.73
N LEU A 547 -26.29 -11.60 -19.52
CA LEU A 547 -26.50 -11.10 -20.89
C LEU A 547 -26.83 -9.60 -20.96
N THR A 548 -27.20 -8.98 -19.83
CA THR A 548 -27.38 -7.51 -19.74
C THR A 548 -26.05 -6.75 -19.78
N MET A 549 -24.95 -7.41 -19.44
CA MET A 549 -23.66 -6.74 -19.20
C MET A 549 -22.80 -6.58 -20.46
N GLY A 550 -23.00 -7.39 -21.50
CA GLY A 550 -22.14 -7.36 -22.68
C GLY A 550 -22.13 -8.67 -23.47
N PRO A 551 -21.32 -8.75 -24.53
CA PRO A 551 -21.17 -9.97 -25.31
C PRO A 551 -20.39 -11.02 -24.50
N ILE A 552 -21.12 -11.97 -23.92
CA ILE A 552 -20.55 -13.11 -23.19
C ILE A 552 -19.84 -14.04 -24.18
N VAL A 553 -18.51 -14.08 -24.11
CA VAL A 553 -17.65 -14.93 -24.94
C VAL A 553 -17.10 -16.14 -24.19
N PHE A 554 -17.13 -16.08 -22.86
CA PHE A 554 -16.76 -17.16 -21.96
C PHE A 554 -17.64 -17.08 -20.72
N GLU A 555 -18.17 -18.21 -20.29
CA GLU A 555 -18.88 -18.30 -19.02
C GLU A 555 -18.70 -19.70 -18.44
N ARG A 556 -18.32 -19.77 -17.16
CA ARG A 556 -18.13 -21.04 -16.46
C ARG A 556 -18.67 -20.96 -15.04
N GLU A 557 -19.35 -22.03 -14.63
CA GLU A 557 -19.76 -22.28 -13.25
C GLU A 557 -18.83 -23.35 -12.67
N HIS A 558 -18.39 -23.12 -11.44
CA HIS A 558 -17.48 -24.02 -10.73
C HIS A 558 -18.21 -24.74 -9.60
N ASP A 559 -17.75 -25.95 -9.28
CA ASP A 559 -18.36 -26.76 -8.22
C ASP A 559 -17.90 -26.37 -6.80
N SER A 560 -16.85 -25.54 -6.69
CA SER A 560 -16.27 -25.11 -5.40
C SER A 560 -15.55 -23.76 -5.53
N GLY A 561 -15.35 -23.10 -4.40
CA GLY A 561 -14.69 -21.80 -4.28
C GLY A 561 -15.62 -20.67 -3.88
N GLY A 562 -15.06 -19.67 -3.20
CA GLY A 562 -15.74 -18.46 -2.77
C GLY A 562 -15.26 -17.20 -3.48
N HIS A 563 -15.29 -16.11 -2.72
CA HIS A 563 -15.03 -14.75 -3.19
C HIS A 563 -13.56 -14.53 -3.60
N PHE A 564 -12.60 -15.13 -2.89
CA PHE A 564 -11.17 -14.96 -3.13
C PHE A 564 -10.67 -15.96 -4.17
N ALA A 565 -11.31 -15.99 -5.33
CA ALA A 565 -11.15 -17.04 -6.33
C ALA A 565 -9.68 -17.28 -6.77
N ALA A 566 -8.90 -16.22 -6.96
CA ALA A 566 -7.49 -16.33 -7.32
C ALA A 566 -6.63 -16.97 -6.21
N TRP A 567 -7.10 -16.91 -4.95
CA TRP A 567 -6.43 -17.48 -3.79
C TRP A 567 -6.93 -18.89 -3.45
N GLU A 568 -8.25 -19.09 -3.45
CA GLU A 568 -8.90 -20.35 -3.09
C GLU A 568 -8.80 -21.39 -4.20
N ARG A 569 -9.03 -20.96 -5.44
CA ARG A 569 -9.09 -21.81 -6.63
C ARG A 569 -8.18 -21.24 -7.74
N PRO A 570 -6.88 -21.05 -7.49
CA PRO A 570 -5.96 -20.47 -8.47
C PRO A 570 -6.00 -21.24 -9.80
N ASP A 571 -6.18 -22.56 -9.73
CA ASP A 571 -6.25 -23.40 -10.92
C ASP A 571 -7.46 -23.11 -11.81
N ALA A 572 -8.61 -22.82 -11.21
CA ALA A 572 -9.83 -22.48 -11.92
C ALA A 572 -9.67 -21.17 -12.69
N ILE A 573 -9.14 -20.12 -12.05
CA ILE A 573 -8.93 -18.82 -12.68
C ILE A 573 -7.91 -18.92 -13.83
N VAL A 574 -6.80 -19.65 -13.61
CA VAL A 574 -5.78 -19.86 -14.65
C VAL A 574 -6.37 -20.60 -15.85
N GLU A 575 -7.14 -21.66 -15.62
CA GLU A 575 -7.76 -22.44 -16.68
C GLU A 575 -8.80 -21.61 -17.44
N ASP A 576 -9.64 -20.86 -16.74
CA ASP A 576 -10.68 -20.03 -17.32
C ASP A 576 -10.10 -18.96 -18.25
N LEU A 577 -9.03 -18.28 -17.83
CA LEU A 577 -8.32 -17.33 -18.68
C LEU A 577 -7.72 -18.04 -19.90
N ARG A 578 -7.08 -19.20 -19.72
CA ARG A 578 -6.50 -19.97 -20.84
C ARG A 578 -7.56 -20.47 -21.83
N CYS A 579 -8.74 -20.85 -21.35
CA CYS A 579 -9.87 -21.24 -22.19
C CYS A 579 -10.48 -20.03 -22.91
N MET A 580 -10.74 -18.94 -22.20
CA MET A 580 -11.29 -17.71 -22.77
C MET A 580 -10.38 -17.16 -23.87
N PHE A 581 -9.07 -17.18 -23.70
CA PHE A 581 -8.12 -16.69 -24.71
C PHE A 581 -7.52 -17.79 -25.59
N GLY A 582 -8.03 -19.03 -25.46
CA GLY A 582 -7.52 -20.20 -26.15
C GLY A 582 -7.98 -20.31 -27.61
N LYS A 583 -7.29 -21.14 -28.41
CA LYS A 583 -7.67 -21.40 -29.80
C LYS A 583 -9.12 -21.89 -29.87
N GLY A 584 -9.90 -21.32 -30.79
CA GLY A 584 -11.32 -21.66 -30.97
C GLY A 584 -12.29 -20.87 -30.08
N SER A 585 -11.80 -20.09 -29.11
CA SER A 585 -12.62 -19.13 -28.37
C SER A 585 -12.93 -17.89 -29.21
N LYS A 586 -14.06 -17.23 -28.91
CA LYS A 586 -14.44 -15.94 -29.50
C LYS A 586 -13.50 -14.78 -29.10
N ALA A 587 -12.71 -14.93 -28.03
CA ALA A 587 -11.69 -13.95 -27.64
C ALA A 587 -10.26 -14.34 -28.05
N TYR A 588 -10.09 -15.43 -28.81
CA TYR A 588 -8.79 -15.79 -29.39
C TYR A 588 -8.27 -14.66 -30.28
N GLN A 589 -7.00 -14.27 -30.09
CA GLN A 589 -6.36 -13.17 -30.84
C GLN A 589 -7.13 -11.84 -30.79
N CYS A 590 -7.89 -11.58 -29.71
CA CYS A 590 -8.58 -10.29 -29.57
C CYS A 590 -7.60 -9.11 -29.39
N VAL A 591 -6.37 -9.37 -28.93
CA VAL A 591 -5.28 -8.39 -28.86
C VAL A 591 -4.40 -8.51 -30.11
N ASP A 592 -4.24 -7.40 -30.82
CA ASP A 592 -3.56 -7.37 -32.12
C ASP A 592 -2.10 -7.84 -31.98
N GLY A 593 -1.73 -8.88 -32.73
CA GLY A 593 -0.38 -9.44 -32.72
C GLY A 593 0.01 -10.21 -31.45
N LYS A 594 -0.91 -10.42 -30.49
CA LYS A 594 -0.65 -11.16 -29.24
C LYS A 594 -1.60 -12.34 -29.11
N SER A 595 -1.23 -13.49 -29.67
CA SER A 595 -2.05 -14.71 -29.59
C SER A 595 -1.96 -15.42 -28.24
N GLY A 596 -0.90 -15.17 -27.47
CA GLY A 596 -0.56 -15.94 -26.27
C GLY A 596 0.25 -17.21 -26.55
N TYR A 597 0.29 -17.71 -27.77
CA TYR A 597 0.95 -18.97 -28.12
C TYR A 597 2.37 -18.74 -28.61
N GLU A 598 3.24 -19.72 -28.39
CA GLU A 598 4.59 -19.72 -29.00
C GLU A 598 4.44 -19.85 -30.52
N VAL A 599 5.28 -19.11 -31.26
CA VAL A 599 5.33 -19.15 -32.73
C VAL A 599 6.25 -20.26 -33.21
#